data_AF-A0A7R7GS03-F1
#
_entry.id   AF-A0A7R7GS03-F1
#
_cell.length_a   1.000
_cell.length_b   1.000
_cell.length_c   1.000
_cell.angle_alpha   90.00
_cell.angle_beta   90.00
_cell.angle_gamma   90.00
#
_symmetry.space_group_name_H-M   'P 1'
#
loop_
_entity.id
_entity.type
_entity.pdbx_description
1 polymer ?
#
loop_
_entity_poly.entity_id
_entity_poly.type
_entity_poly.pdbx_seq_one_letter_code
_entity_poly.pdbx_strand_id
1 'polypeptide(L)' 'MCLGERVELLTPHCDPTVYRYDAYHVVNGDRLTVIVPIEAARAGR' A
#
# COMPACT_ATOMS: atom_id res chain seq x y z
N MET A 1 17.47 -13.95 1.98
CA MET A 1 16.17 -14.46 2.43
C MET A 1 16.30 -15.32 3.67
N CYS A 2 16.08 -14.67 4.81
CA CYS A 2 15.80 -15.28 6.10
C CYS A 2 14.36 -14.95 6.55
N LEU A 3 13.88 -15.63 7.59
CA LEU A 3 12.59 -15.31 8.19
C LEU A 3 12.61 -13.88 8.74
N GLY A 4 11.61 -13.07 8.37
CA GLY A 4 11.48 -11.67 8.79
C GLY A 4 12.14 -10.65 7.86
N GLU A 5 12.79 -11.09 6.77
CA GLU A 5 13.36 -10.19 5.77
C GLU A 5 12.26 -9.41 5.02
N ARG A 6 12.39 -8.08 4.93
CA ARG A 6 11.47 -7.21 4.18
C ARG A 6 11.69 -7.42 2.69
N VAL A 7 10.59 -7.58 1.94
CA VAL A 7 10.60 -7.66 0.48
C VAL A 7 9.67 -6.61 -0.11
N GLU A 8 10.02 -6.10 -1.29
CA GLU A 8 9.19 -5.17 -2.05
C GLU A 8 8.52 -5.93 -3.19
N LEU A 9 7.18 -5.83 -3.26
CA LEU A 9 6.39 -6.43 -4.33
C LEU A 9 5.85 -5.33 -5.23
N LEU A 10 6.17 -5.41 -6.52
CA LEU A 10 5.57 -4.56 -7.54
C LEU A 10 4.22 -5.16 -7.96
N THR A 11 3.18 -4.36 -7.92
CA THR A 11 1.84 -4.79 -8.34
C THR A 11 1.78 -4.93 -9.86
N PRO A 12 1.14 -5.97 -10.42
CA PRO A 12 1.01 -6.11 -11.86
C PRO A 12 0.04 -5.07 -12.47
N HIS A 13 -0.90 -4.55 -11.67
CA HIS A 13 -1.81 -3.47 -12.03
C HIS A 13 -2.18 -2.67 -10.78
N CYS A 14 -2.11 -1.34 -10.86
CA CYS A 14 -2.31 -0.46 -9.71
C CYS A 14 -3.78 -0.49 -9.22
N ASP A 15 -4.73 -0.20 -10.09
CA ASP A 15 -6.13 0.06 -9.69
C ASP A 15 -6.83 -1.08 -8.92
N PRO A 16 -6.84 -2.35 -9.38
CA PRO A 16 -7.49 -3.43 -8.66
C PRO A 16 -6.73 -3.79 -7.38
N THR A 17 -5.44 -3.47 -7.28
CA THR A 17 -4.66 -3.68 -6.06
C THR A 17 -5.04 -2.63 -5.02
N VAL A 18 -5.00 -1.36 -5.40
CA VAL A 18 -5.32 -0.21 -4.53
C VAL A 18 -6.73 -0.30 -3.98
N TYR A 19 -7.71 -0.75 -4.78
CA TYR A 19 -9.10 -0.93 -4.34
C TYR A 19 -9.26 -1.91 -3.16
N ARG A 20 -8.26 -2.76 -2.88
CA ARG A 20 -8.31 -3.75 -1.78
C ARG A 20 -7.88 -3.18 -0.43
N TYR A 21 -7.33 -1.98 -0.39
CA TYR A 21 -6.75 -1.38 0.81
C TYR A 21 -7.46 -0.10 1.21
N ASP A 22 -7.41 0.23 2.50
CA ASP A 22 -8.01 1.45 3.06
C ASP A 22 -7.11 2.68 2.97
N ALA A 23 -5.79 2.50 2.87
CA ALA A 23 -4.83 3.60 2.91
C ALA A 23 -3.50 3.27 2.21
N TYR A 24 -2.82 4.32 1.77
CA TYR A 24 -1.41 4.29 1.39
C TYR A 24 -0.51 4.62 2.59
N HIS A 25 0.56 3.86 2.75
CA HIS A 25 1.69 4.20 3.62
C HIS A 25 2.77 4.88 2.78
N VAL A 26 2.90 6.20 2.87
CA VAL A 26 3.93 6.94 2.13
C VAL A 26 5.23 6.89 2.92
N VAL A 27 6.29 6.37 2.28
CA VAL A 27 7.60 6.18 2.90
C VAL A 27 8.68 6.99 2.19
N ASN A 28 9.69 7.45 2.94
CA ASN A 28 10.92 8.02 2.41
C ASN A 28 12.11 7.28 3.05
N GLY A 29 12.82 6.49 2.25
CA GLY A 29 13.70 5.44 2.78
C GLY A 29 12.91 4.48 3.65
N ASP A 30 13.39 4.23 4.87
CA ASP A 30 12.73 3.36 5.85
C ASP A 30 11.77 4.11 6.80
N ARG A 31 11.50 5.40 6.54
CA ARG A 31 10.64 6.23 7.40
C ARG A 31 9.26 6.41 6.80
N LEU A 32 8.23 6.00 7.55
CA LEU A 32 6.84 6.39 7.28
C LEU A 32 6.66 7.89 7.50
N THR A 33 6.18 8.60 6.48
CA THR A 33 6.01 10.05 6.52
C THR A 33 4.55 10.46 6.68
N VAL A 34 3.61 9.74 6.03
CA VAL A 34 2.17 9.98 6.12
C VAL A 34 1.38 8.74 5.76
N ILE A 35 0.17 8.62 6.32
CA ILE A 35 -0.83 7.64 5.92
C ILE A 35 -1.96 8.39 5.21
N VAL A 36 -2.25 8.03 3.96
CA VAL A 36 -3.27 8.70 3.14
C VAL A 36 -4.45 7.74 2.94
N PRO A 37 -5.67 8.09 3.37
CA PRO A 37 -6.83 7.25 3.15
C PRO A 37 -7.16 7.13 1.66
N ILE A 38 -7.61 5.94 1.24
CA ILE A 38 -8.09 5.66 -0.12
C ILE A 38 -9.61 5.82 -0.11
N GLU A 39 -10.08 7.06 -0.30
CA GLU A 39 -11.51 7.40 -0.22
C GLU A 39 -12.37 6.64 -1.24
N ALA A 40 -11.84 6.41 -2.45
CA ALA A 40 -12.56 5.73 -3.53
C ALA A 40 -12.77 4.21 -3.28
N ALA A 41 -11.97 3.57 -2.41
CA ALA A 41 -12.10 2.14 -2.13
C ALA A 41 -13.39 1.80 -1.34
N ARG A 42 -14.03 2.79 -0.71
CA ARG A 42 -15.24 2.61 0.11
C ARG A 42 -16.55 2.94 -0.62
N ALA A 43 -16.48 3.55 -1.80
CA ALA A 43 -17.67 3.99 -2.53
C ALA A 43 -18.52 2.84 -3.12
N GLY A 44 -18.00 1.61 -3.14
CA GLY A 44 -18.69 0.42 -3.68
C GLY A 44 -18.79 -0.77 -2.70
N ARG A 45 -18.59 -0.54 -1.39
CA ARG A 45 -18.74 -1.56 -0.33
C ARG A 45 -20.14 -1.59 0.26
#